data_AF-A0A6M8SX75-F1
#
_entry.id   AF-A0A6M8SX75-F1
#
_cell.length_a   1.000
_cell.length_b   1.000
_cell.length_c   1.000
_cell.angle_alpha   90.00
_cell.angle_beta   90.00
_cell.angle_gamma   90.00
#
_symmetry.space_group_name_H-M   'P 1'
#
loop_
_entity.id
_entity.type
_entity.pdbx_description
1 polymer ?
#
loop_
_entity_poly.entity_id
_entity_poly.type
_entity_poly.pdbx_seq_one_letter_code
_entity_poly.pdbx_strand_id
1 'polypeptide(L)'
;MSFRTKALLSLLLLVATSAWAASPWREGRHYHQGEIVRYQGQTYEARQGHKAERGANWNPEAAASLWAPLERRNNSRFGWQEGKYYSKGQIVNYQGRSYRVRQGHQSERGANWNPAAAPSLWEALDGNVNWR
;
A
#
# COMPACT_ATOMS: atom_id res chain seq x y z
N MET A 1 34.48 42.90 -36.68
CA MET A 1 34.16 42.35 -35.34
C MET A 1 32.65 42.24 -35.22
N SER A 2 32.14 41.00 -35.21
CA SER A 2 30.70 40.70 -35.25
C SER A 2 30.23 40.23 -33.87
N PHE A 3 29.36 41.00 -33.22
CA PHE A 3 28.67 40.58 -32.00
C PHE A 3 27.36 39.90 -32.40
N ARG A 4 27.29 38.58 -32.26
CA ARG A 4 26.05 37.81 -32.43
C ARG A 4 25.39 37.66 -31.06
N THR A 5 24.33 38.41 -30.81
CA THR A 5 23.42 38.24 -29.67
C THR A 5 22.66 36.92 -29.82
N LYS A 6 22.90 35.97 -28.91
CA LYS A 6 22.11 34.74 -28.80
C LYS A 6 20.86 35.04 -27.96
N ALA A 7 19.69 35.01 -28.60
CA ALA A 7 18.42 34.98 -27.89
C ALA A 7 18.33 33.68 -27.08
N LEU A 8 18.21 33.80 -25.76
CA LEU A 8 17.97 32.69 -24.84
C LEU A 8 16.49 32.30 -24.96
N LEU A 9 16.22 31.10 -25.51
CA LEU A 9 14.92 30.46 -25.35
C LEU A 9 14.80 29.97 -23.91
N SER A 10 13.92 30.60 -23.14
CA SER A 10 13.50 30.11 -21.83
C SER A 10 12.67 28.84 -22.00
N LEU A 11 13.28 27.68 -21.73
CA LEU A 11 12.58 26.40 -21.66
C LEU A 11 11.86 26.31 -20.30
N LEU A 12 10.54 26.51 -20.32
CA LEU A 12 9.68 26.30 -19.16
C LEU A 12 9.63 24.79 -18.84
N LEU A 13 10.40 24.36 -17.85
CA LEU A 13 10.40 22.97 -17.37
C LEU A 13 9.12 22.73 -16.56
N LEU A 14 8.07 22.21 -17.21
CA LEU A 14 6.91 21.65 -16.50
C LEU A 14 7.36 20.37 -15.79
N VAL A 15 7.68 20.48 -14.50
CA VAL A 15 7.83 19.30 -13.64
C VAL A 15 6.43 18.75 -13.41
N ALA A 16 5.99 17.84 -14.29
CA ALA A 16 4.82 17.03 -14.01
C ALA A 16 5.17 16.13 -12.83
N THR A 17 4.71 16.48 -11.63
CA THR A 17 4.74 15.57 -10.49
C THR A 17 3.74 14.45 -10.81
N SER A 18 4.21 13.37 -11.42
CA SER A 18 3.42 12.15 -11.54
C SER A 18 3.15 11.65 -10.13
N ALA A 19 1.96 11.94 -9.59
CA ALA A 19 1.45 11.16 -8.49
C ALA A 19 1.43 9.70 -8.97
N TRP A 20 2.15 8.81 -8.30
CA TRP A 20 2.28 7.40 -8.66
C TRP A 20 0.92 6.70 -8.47
N ALA A 21 -0.04 6.98 -9.36
CA ALA A 21 -1.26 6.22 -9.45
C ALA A 21 -0.95 4.94 -10.23
N ALA A 22 -1.10 3.78 -9.58
CA ALA A 22 -0.95 2.49 -10.23
C ALA A 22 -1.84 2.41 -11.47
N SER A 23 -1.23 2.12 -12.63
CA SER A 23 -1.92 2.02 -13.91
C SER A 23 -3.01 0.93 -13.88
N PRO A 24 -4.13 1.08 -14.59
CA PRO A 24 -5.13 0.02 -14.65
C PRO A 24 -4.55 -1.24 -15.29
N TRP A 25 -4.94 -2.40 -14.78
CA TRP A 25 -4.61 -3.68 -15.39
C TRP A 25 -5.25 -3.77 -16.78
N ARG A 26 -4.48 -4.31 -17.73
CA ARG A 26 -4.87 -4.58 -19.12
C ARG A 26 -4.42 -5.97 -19.55
N GLU A 27 -5.32 -6.70 -20.18
CA GLU A 27 -5.00 -7.97 -20.81
C GLU A 27 -4.08 -7.77 -22.04
N GLY A 28 -3.24 -8.76 -22.34
CA GLY A 28 -2.28 -8.74 -23.45
C GLY A 28 -1.01 -7.93 -23.19
N ARG A 29 -0.87 -7.31 -22.01
CA ARG A 29 0.29 -6.49 -21.64
C ARG A 29 1.35 -7.32 -20.90
N HIS A 30 2.62 -6.95 -21.06
CA HIS A 30 3.73 -7.42 -20.24
C HIS A 30 3.81 -6.61 -18.94
N TYR A 31 3.99 -7.32 -17.84
CA TYR A 31 4.18 -6.78 -16.51
C TYR A 31 5.53 -7.23 -15.96
N HIS A 32 6.22 -6.31 -15.30
CA HIS A 32 7.46 -6.61 -14.60
C HIS A 32 7.19 -7.03 -13.16
N GLN A 33 8.08 -7.83 -12.56
CA GLN A 33 8.02 -8.13 -11.13
C GLN A 33 8.07 -6.82 -10.31
N GLY A 34 7.22 -6.71 -9.30
CA GLY A 34 7.08 -5.52 -8.46
C GLY A 34 6.19 -4.43 -9.06
N GLU A 35 5.71 -4.59 -10.30
CA GLU A 35 4.85 -3.61 -10.93
C GLU A 35 3.47 -3.57 -10.28
N ILE A 36 2.97 -2.36 -9.98
CA ILE A 36 1.69 -2.14 -9.30
C ILE A 36 0.62 -1.72 -10.30
N VAL A 37 -0.53 -2.39 -10.25
CA VAL A 37 -1.69 -2.13 -11.11
C VAL A 37 -2.98 -1.97 -10.31
N ARG A 38 -3.98 -1.32 -10.89
CA ARG A 38 -5.36 -1.29 -10.37
C ARG A 38 -6.25 -2.28 -11.11
N TYR A 39 -7.00 -3.09 -10.39
CA TYR A 39 -8.02 -4.00 -10.94
C TYR A 39 -9.23 -4.02 -10.01
N GLN A 40 -10.41 -3.75 -10.56
CA GLN A 40 -11.69 -3.69 -9.82
C GLN A 40 -11.61 -2.83 -8.53
N GLY A 41 -10.94 -1.67 -8.61
CA GLY A 41 -10.81 -0.74 -7.48
C GLY A 41 -9.74 -1.12 -6.45
N GLN A 42 -9.10 -2.28 -6.58
CA GLN A 42 -8.05 -2.76 -5.70
C GLN A 42 -6.67 -2.66 -6.36
N THR A 43 -5.62 -2.46 -5.56
CA THR A 43 -4.22 -2.42 -6.06
C THR A 43 -3.52 -3.76 -5.87
N TYR A 44 -2.86 -4.23 -6.91
CA TYR A 44 -2.11 -5.47 -6.94
C TYR A 44 -0.68 -5.20 -7.41
N GLU A 45 0.25 -5.97 -6.89
CA GLU A 45 1.64 -5.97 -7.32
C GLU A 45 1.98 -7.32 -7.97
N ALA A 46 2.63 -7.28 -9.13
CA ALA A 46 3.08 -8.45 -9.85
C ALA A 46 4.19 -9.17 -9.05
N ARG A 47 3.97 -10.44 -8.74
CA ARG A 47 4.94 -11.31 -8.05
C ARG A 47 6.10 -11.74 -8.93
N GLN A 48 5.82 -11.85 -10.23
CA GLN A 48 6.73 -12.37 -11.25
C GLN A 48 6.53 -11.57 -12.54
N GLY A 49 7.58 -11.44 -13.33
CA GLY A 49 7.45 -10.89 -14.68
C GLY A 49 6.64 -11.85 -15.56
N HIS A 50 5.63 -11.34 -16.26
CA HIS A 50 4.77 -12.16 -17.11
C HIS A 50 4.07 -11.32 -18.18
N LYS A 51 3.56 -12.00 -19.22
CA LYS A 51 2.61 -11.42 -20.16
C LYS A 51 1.22 -11.93 -19.80
N ALA A 52 0.26 -11.03 -19.60
CA ALA A 52 -1.14 -11.43 -19.35
C ALA A 52 -1.75 -11.95 -20.66
N GLU A 53 -1.55 -13.23 -20.99
CA GLU A 53 -2.03 -13.81 -22.25
C GLU A 53 -3.54 -13.70 -22.38
N ARG A 54 -4.01 -13.31 -23.58
CA ARG A 54 -5.44 -13.09 -23.83
C ARG A 54 -6.21 -14.40 -23.71
N GLY A 55 -7.30 -14.38 -22.94
CA GLY A 55 -8.14 -15.56 -22.68
C GLY A 55 -7.58 -16.52 -21.63
N ALA A 56 -6.38 -16.29 -21.10
CA ALA A 56 -5.81 -17.12 -20.03
C ALA A 56 -6.40 -16.80 -18.64
N ASN A 57 -7.19 -15.73 -18.54
CA ASN A 57 -7.75 -15.23 -17.28
C ASN A 57 -6.68 -14.90 -16.22
N TRP A 58 -5.49 -14.45 -16.64
CA TRP A 58 -4.40 -14.05 -15.75
C TRP A 58 -4.58 -12.63 -15.20
N ASN A 59 -5.80 -12.35 -14.75
CA ASN A 59 -6.12 -11.09 -14.09
C ASN A 59 -5.66 -11.13 -12.61
N PRO A 60 -5.55 -9.98 -11.94
CA PRO A 60 -5.00 -9.90 -10.59
C PRO A 60 -5.77 -10.65 -9.50
N GLU A 61 -7.06 -10.90 -9.70
CA GLU A 61 -7.89 -11.66 -8.76
C GLU A 61 -7.73 -13.18 -8.97
N ALA A 62 -7.77 -13.63 -10.23
CA ALA A 62 -7.76 -15.05 -10.58
C ALA A 62 -6.36 -15.70 -10.54
N ALA A 63 -5.30 -14.94 -10.83
CA ALA A 63 -3.93 -15.47 -10.92
C ALA A 63 -3.07 -15.09 -9.70
N ALA A 64 -3.40 -15.67 -8.54
CA ALA A 64 -2.71 -15.41 -7.28
C ALA A 64 -1.22 -15.79 -7.26
N SER A 65 -0.75 -16.62 -8.20
CA SER A 65 0.68 -16.93 -8.38
C SER A 65 1.45 -15.79 -9.08
N LEU A 66 0.75 -14.96 -9.84
CA LEU A 66 1.31 -13.83 -10.60
C LEU A 66 1.07 -12.50 -9.91
N TRP A 67 0.02 -12.38 -9.10
CA TRP A 67 -0.39 -11.12 -8.47
C TRP A 67 -0.55 -11.25 -6.95
N ALA A 68 -0.26 -10.17 -6.22
CA ALA A 68 -0.56 -10.08 -4.80
C ALA A 68 -1.24 -8.74 -4.49
N PRO A 69 -2.38 -8.73 -3.78
CA PRO A 69 -3.00 -7.51 -3.27
C PRO A 69 -2.02 -6.74 -2.39
N LEU A 70 -1.90 -5.44 -2.66
CA LEU A 70 -0.99 -4.57 -1.91
C LEU A 70 -1.52 -4.30 -0.50
N GLU A 71 -2.83 -4.15 -0.34
CA GLU A 71 -3.49 -3.99 0.96
C GLU A 71 -3.18 -5.16 1.91
N ARG A 72 -3.25 -6.40 1.39
CA ARG A 72 -2.90 -7.58 2.18
C ARG A 72 -1.43 -7.57 2.60
N ARG A 73 -0.51 -7.18 1.71
CA ARG A 73 0.92 -7.10 2.04
C ARG A 73 1.20 -6.07 3.12
N ASN A 74 0.56 -4.90 3.03
CA ASN A 74 0.67 -3.87 4.05
C ASN A 74 0.06 -4.33 5.38
N ASN A 75 -1.10 -4.98 5.33
CA ASN A 75 -1.73 -5.58 6.50
C ASN A 75 -0.86 -6.69 7.11
N SER A 76 -0.17 -7.55 6.34
CA SER A 76 0.72 -8.58 6.90
C SER A 76 1.96 -8.00 7.59
N ARG A 77 2.55 -6.93 7.06
CA ARG A 77 3.72 -6.27 7.68
C ARG A 77 3.37 -5.54 8.98
N PHE A 78 2.20 -4.93 9.03
CA PHE A 78 1.71 -4.20 10.19
C PHE A 78 0.64 -4.97 10.97
N GLY A 79 0.42 -6.24 10.68
CA GLY A 79 -0.70 -7.00 11.22
C GLY A 79 -0.54 -7.22 12.71
N TRP A 80 -1.62 -7.07 13.47
CA TRP A 80 -1.66 -7.55 14.83
C TRP A 80 -1.49 -9.07 14.85
N GLN A 81 -0.64 -9.50 15.77
CA GLN A 81 -0.27 -10.87 16.07
C GLN A 81 -0.22 -11.03 17.58
N GLU A 82 -0.76 -12.15 18.02
CA GLU A 82 -0.66 -12.59 19.41
C GLU A 82 0.76 -13.06 19.73
N GLY A 83 1.18 -12.91 20.99
CA GLY A 83 2.52 -13.23 21.48
C GLY A 83 3.59 -12.18 21.14
N LYS A 84 3.27 -11.16 20.34
CA LYS A 84 4.21 -10.11 19.92
C LYS A 84 4.25 -8.95 20.90
N TYR A 85 5.44 -8.38 21.10
CA TYR A 85 5.62 -7.13 21.81
C TYR A 85 5.34 -5.93 20.90
N TYR A 86 4.61 -4.96 21.42
CA TYR A 86 4.26 -3.72 20.75
C TYR A 86 4.76 -2.52 21.55
N SER A 87 5.43 -1.60 20.86
CA SER A 87 5.92 -0.36 21.46
C SER A 87 4.85 0.73 21.41
N LYS A 88 4.79 1.61 22.41
CA LYS A 88 3.90 2.78 22.40
C LYS A 88 4.11 3.60 21.11
N GLY A 89 3.02 4.01 20.47
CA GLY A 89 3.03 4.75 19.21
C GLY A 89 3.11 3.88 17.95
N GLN A 90 3.44 2.59 18.06
CA GLN A 90 3.44 1.68 16.91
C GLN A 90 2.03 1.56 16.32
N ILE A 91 1.96 1.50 14.99
CA ILE A 91 0.70 1.31 14.27
C ILE A 91 0.61 -0.13 13.79
N VAL A 92 -0.55 -0.75 14.00
CA VAL A 92 -0.88 -2.08 13.51
C VAL A 92 -2.19 -2.08 12.74
N ASN A 93 -2.39 -3.08 11.90
CA ASN A 93 -3.67 -3.37 11.26
C ASN A 93 -4.32 -4.59 11.90
N TYR A 94 -5.62 -4.49 12.17
CA TYR A 94 -6.45 -5.59 12.66
C TYR A 94 -7.84 -5.50 12.02
N GLN A 95 -8.28 -6.59 11.38
CA GLN A 95 -9.58 -6.68 10.70
C GLN A 95 -9.85 -5.51 9.72
N GLY A 96 -8.82 -5.08 8.98
CA GLY A 96 -8.93 -4.00 8.00
C GLY A 96 -8.91 -2.59 8.59
N ARG A 97 -8.64 -2.46 9.90
CA ARG A 97 -8.57 -1.19 10.61
C ARG A 97 -7.18 -0.93 11.18
N SER A 98 -6.72 0.31 11.15
CA SER A 98 -5.47 0.76 11.74
C SER A 98 -5.66 1.16 13.20
N TYR A 99 -4.73 0.72 14.05
CA TYR A 99 -4.70 1.03 15.47
C TYR A 99 -3.31 1.47 15.90
N ARG A 100 -3.24 2.52 16.73
CA ARG A 100 -2.01 2.95 17.40
C ARG A 100 -1.94 2.36 18.81
N VAL A 101 -0.77 1.88 19.20
CA VAL A 101 -0.50 1.41 20.56
C VAL A 101 -0.45 2.60 21.52
N ARG A 102 -1.31 2.60 22.54
CA ARG A 102 -1.34 3.60 23.62
C ARG A 102 -0.29 3.36 24.68
N GLN A 103 -0.07 2.09 25.03
CA GLN A 103 0.85 1.65 26.07
C GLN A 103 1.65 0.46 25.55
N GLY A 104 2.97 0.49 25.73
CA GLY A 104 3.82 -0.62 25.31
C GLY A 104 3.47 -1.88 26.09
N HIS A 105 3.27 -3.00 25.40
CA HIS A 105 2.81 -4.24 26.01
C HIS A 105 3.20 -5.45 25.17
N GLN A 106 3.24 -6.62 25.80
CA GLN A 106 3.23 -7.89 25.10
C GLN A 106 1.77 -8.33 24.93
N SER A 107 1.34 -8.64 23.70
CA SER A 107 0.02 -9.25 23.51
C SER A 107 0.09 -10.70 24.00
N GLU A 108 -0.17 -10.94 25.27
CA GLU A 108 -0.12 -12.28 25.88
C GLU A 108 -1.13 -13.23 25.20
N ARG A 109 -0.70 -14.48 25.01
CA ARG A 109 -1.52 -15.50 24.34
C ARG A 109 -2.72 -15.87 25.22
N GLY A 110 -3.92 -15.80 24.67
CA GLY A 110 -5.18 -16.10 25.37
C GLY A 110 -5.75 -14.94 26.19
N ALA A 111 -5.05 -13.80 26.30
CA ALA A 111 -5.54 -12.63 27.03
C ALA A 111 -6.61 -11.83 26.26
N ASN A 112 -6.81 -12.14 24.97
CA ASN A 112 -7.72 -11.44 24.08
C ASN A 112 -7.44 -9.92 23.99
N TRP A 113 -6.19 -9.49 24.17
CA TRP A 113 -5.75 -8.09 24.03
C TRP A 113 -5.59 -7.66 22.57
N ASN A 114 -6.54 -8.05 21.73
CA ASN A 114 -6.58 -7.63 20.35
C ASN A 114 -6.99 -6.14 20.24
N PRO A 115 -6.69 -5.46 19.12
CA PRO A 115 -6.93 -4.03 18.99
C PRO A 115 -8.38 -3.58 19.12
N ALA A 116 -9.35 -4.47 18.84
CA ALA A 116 -10.77 -4.16 19.00
C ALA A 116 -11.28 -4.38 20.44
N ALA A 117 -10.68 -5.29 21.19
CA ALA A 117 -11.14 -5.69 22.53
C ALA A 117 -10.43 -4.98 23.68
N ALA A 118 -9.28 -4.31 23.44
CA ALA A 118 -8.47 -3.67 24.48
C ALA A 118 -8.23 -2.16 24.22
N PRO A 119 -9.25 -1.28 24.35
CA PRO A 119 -9.13 0.16 24.08
C PRO A 119 -8.19 0.92 25.03
N SER A 120 -7.82 0.33 26.17
CA SER A 120 -6.78 0.88 27.06
C SER A 120 -5.37 0.75 26.48
N LEU A 121 -5.15 -0.24 25.60
CA LEU A 121 -3.87 -0.54 24.95
C LEU A 121 -3.81 -0.04 23.51
N TRP A 122 -4.96 0.10 22.83
CA TRP A 122 -5.08 0.40 21.42
C TRP A 122 -5.99 1.60 21.14
N GLU A 123 -5.60 2.43 20.19
CA GLU A 123 -6.36 3.58 19.68
C GLU A 123 -6.70 3.35 18.22
N ALA A 124 -8.00 3.25 17.88
CA ALA A 124 -8.41 3.17 16.48
C ALA A 124 -8.09 4.47 15.75
N LEU A 125 -7.48 4.37 14.56
CA LEU A 125 -7.12 5.52 13.73
C LEU A 125 -8.18 5.83 12.67
N ASP A 126 -9.08 4.89 12.38
CA ASP A 126 -10.06 5.02 11.29
C ASP A 126 -11.43 5.57 11.75
N GLY A 127 -11.53 6.02 13.01
CA GLY A 127 -12.76 6.57 13.55
C GLY A 127 -12.46 7.74 14.49
N ASN A 128 -13.03 8.90 14.17
CA ASN A 128 -12.96 10.18 14.90
C ASN A 128 -11.65 11.01 14.76
N VAL A 129 -11.54 11.69 13.61
CA VAL A 129 -11.27 13.13 13.62
C VAL A 129 -12.46 13.83 14.27
N ASN A 130 -12.48 13.90 15.61
CA ASN A 130 -13.45 14.73 16.33
C ASN A 130 -12.65 15.80 17.07
N TRP A 131 -12.53 16.97 16.44
CA TRP A 131 -11.90 18.14 17.04
C TRP A 131 -12.89 18.73 18.04
N ARG A 132 -12.61 18.54 19.32
CA ARG A 132 -13.17 19.33 20.40
C ARG A 132 -12.03 19.82 21.28
#